data_AF-A0A2V6N367-F1
#
_entry.id   AF-A0A2V6N367-F1
#
_cell.length_a   1.000
_cell.length_b   1.000
_cell.length_c   1.000
_cell.angle_alpha   90.00
_cell.angle_beta   90.00
_cell.angle_gamma   90.00
#
_symmetry.space_group_name_H-M   'P 1'
#
loop_
_entity.id
_entity.type
_entity.pdbx_description
1 polymer ?
#
loop_
_entity_poly.entity_id
_entity_poly.type
_entity_poly.pdbx_seq_one_letter_code
_entity_poly.pdbx_strand_id
1 'polypeptide(L)'
;MLTFESHFPKRIGYNSCVENGSPRYQDLIASARVHDRALFLPLRTPNELELQARWFAGEFGKNFVSASGDKIDIVQFGTWNREAGPDFCDAAVRVNGGEPLRGCIEIDLVDRNWDLHGHAINPAFEETVLHVFVDKSDR
;
A
#
# COMPACT_ATOMS: atom_id res chain seq x y z
N MET A 1 -11.51 7.19 43.01
CA MET A 1 -10.07 7.31 43.29
C MET A 1 -9.67 6.10 44.10
N LEU A 2 -8.86 5.20 43.54
CA LEU A 2 -8.42 3.96 44.19
C LEU A 2 -6.92 3.78 43.91
N THR A 3 -6.12 3.74 44.95
CA THR A 3 -4.69 3.45 44.91
C THR A 3 -4.45 1.94 44.97
N PHE A 4 -3.52 1.44 44.16
CA PHE A 4 -3.09 0.04 44.16
C PHE A 4 -1.59 0.00 44.45
N GLU A 5 -1.19 -0.69 45.52
CA GLU A 5 0.24 -0.92 45.80
C GLU A 5 0.79 -2.04 44.92
N SER A 6 2.01 -1.85 44.40
CA SER A 6 2.70 -2.81 43.54
C SER A 6 3.76 -3.61 44.31
N HIS A 7 3.36 -4.75 44.87
CA HIS A 7 4.29 -5.69 45.50
C HIS A 7 5.11 -6.44 44.43
N PHE A 8 6.34 -6.00 44.16
CA PHE A 8 7.27 -6.66 43.24
C PHE A 8 8.14 -7.72 43.96
N PRO A 9 8.12 -9.01 43.55
CA PRO A 9 9.08 -9.99 44.02
C PRO A 9 10.49 -9.72 43.44
N LYS A 10 11.54 -10.10 44.18
CA LYS A 10 12.93 -9.81 43.81
C LYS A 10 13.41 -10.65 42.61
N ARG A 11 14.27 -10.05 41.78
CA ARG A 11 14.95 -10.72 40.65
C ARG A 11 15.77 -11.92 41.13
N ILE A 12 15.63 -13.04 40.42
CA ILE A 12 16.66 -14.09 40.35
C ILE A 12 17.70 -13.63 39.31
N GLY A 13 18.99 -13.82 39.59
CA GLY A 13 20.07 -13.37 38.73
C GLY A 13 20.26 -14.26 37.49
N TYR A 14 20.36 -13.64 36.31
CA TYR A 14 20.90 -14.29 35.12
C TYR A 14 22.41 -14.10 35.08
N ASN A 15 23.16 -15.21 35.22
CA ASN A 15 24.58 -15.22 34.91
C ASN A 15 24.77 -15.19 33.39
N SER A 16 25.74 -14.40 32.92
CA SER A 16 26.04 -14.24 31.51
C SER A 16 26.93 -15.37 30.97
N CYS A 17 26.41 -16.13 30.00
CA CYS A 17 27.21 -16.85 29.02
C CYS A 17 26.69 -16.49 27.63
N VAL A 18 27.37 -15.56 26.96
CA VAL A 18 27.14 -15.30 25.53
C VAL A 18 28.17 -16.10 24.76
N GLU A 19 27.72 -17.06 23.96
CA GLU A 19 28.42 -17.43 22.73
C GLU A 19 27.45 -18.15 21.76
N ASN A 20 27.36 -17.62 20.53
CA ASN A 20 26.78 -18.25 19.34
C ASN A 20 25.33 -18.77 19.42
N GLY A 21 24.38 -17.87 19.62
CA GLY A 21 22.98 -18.08 19.25
C GLY A 21 22.14 -16.81 19.39
N SER A 22 21.41 -16.42 18.33
CA SER A 22 20.39 -15.36 18.44
C SER A 22 19.29 -15.81 19.41
N PRO A 23 18.85 -14.97 20.37
CA PRO A 23 17.79 -15.33 21.31
C PRO A 23 16.51 -15.70 20.57
N ARG A 24 15.81 -16.75 21.02
CA ARG A 24 14.61 -17.20 20.34
C ARG A 24 13.47 -16.24 20.64
N TYR A 25 12.56 -16.06 19.68
CA TYR A 25 11.41 -15.17 19.88
C TYR A 25 10.59 -15.50 21.15
N GLN A 26 10.56 -16.79 21.55
CA GLN A 26 9.94 -17.24 22.81
C GLN A 26 10.54 -16.59 24.06
N ASP A 27 11.85 -16.32 24.09
CA ASP A 27 12.55 -15.64 25.18
C ASP A 27 12.19 -14.14 25.24
N LEU A 28 11.70 -13.59 24.11
CA LEU A 28 11.31 -12.19 23.94
C LEU A 28 9.80 -11.96 24.13
N ILE A 29 8.97 -13.01 24.16
CA ILE A 29 7.49 -12.91 24.17
C ILE A 29 6.91 -12.17 25.40
N ALA A 30 7.68 -12.03 26.48
CA ALA A 30 7.29 -11.27 27.67
C ALA A 30 7.61 -9.76 27.59
N SER A 31 8.48 -9.34 26.67
CA SER A 31 8.98 -7.95 26.55
C SER A 31 8.77 -7.33 25.16
N ALA A 32 8.53 -8.14 24.12
CA ALA A 32 8.40 -7.71 22.72
C ALA A 32 6.93 -7.69 22.21
N ARG A 33 5.93 -7.76 23.09
CA ARG A 33 4.52 -7.63 22.72
C ARG A 33 4.11 -6.16 22.67
N VAL A 34 3.81 -5.67 21.47
CA VAL A 34 2.94 -4.50 21.29
C VAL A 34 1.49 -4.94 21.52
N HIS A 35 0.72 -4.19 22.29
CA HIS A 35 -0.75 -4.30 22.29
C HIS A 35 -1.35 -3.02 21.74
N ASP A 36 -2.11 -3.20 20.67
CA ASP A 36 -2.77 -2.18 19.88
C ASP A 36 -4.21 -1.90 20.36
N ARG A 37 -4.61 -0.64 20.22
CA ARG A 37 -6.00 -0.20 20.07
C ARG A 37 -6.15 0.98 19.09
N ALA A 38 -5.04 1.61 18.69
CA ALA A 38 -4.89 2.88 17.88
C ALA A 38 -3.89 2.22 16.79
N LEU A 39 -4.46 1.55 15.78
CA LEU A 39 -3.98 1.65 14.38
C LEU A 39 -4.75 2.76 13.63
N PHE A 40 -5.69 3.41 14.34
CA PHE A 40 -5.88 4.86 14.41
C PHE A 40 -6.06 5.65 13.11
N LEU A 41 -7.14 5.30 12.40
CA LEU A 41 -8.19 6.28 12.02
C LEU A 41 -7.72 7.63 11.44
N PRO A 42 -7.22 7.68 10.20
CA PRO A 42 -7.17 8.91 9.44
C PRO A 42 -8.56 9.27 8.88
N LEU A 43 -9.20 10.31 9.41
CA LEU A 43 -10.26 11.06 8.70
C LEU A 43 -9.61 12.10 7.75
N ARG A 44 -8.71 11.64 6.88
CA ARG A 44 -7.92 12.47 5.96
C ARG A 44 -7.90 11.80 4.59
N THR A 45 -7.80 12.58 3.51
CA THR A 45 -7.52 12.02 2.18
C THR A 45 -6.14 11.32 2.22
N PRO A 46 -6.02 10.04 1.82
CA PRO A 46 -4.72 9.39 1.71
C PRO A 46 -3.82 10.19 0.75
N ASN A 47 -2.50 10.10 0.92
CA ASN A 47 -1.61 10.53 -0.15
C ASN A 47 -1.44 9.40 -1.19
N GLU A 48 -0.94 9.77 -2.36
CA GLU A 48 -0.59 8.90 -3.49
C GLU A 48 0.09 7.58 -3.05
N LEU A 49 1.18 7.68 -2.28
CA LEU A 49 1.89 6.55 -1.68
C LEU A 49 1.02 5.64 -0.80
N GLU A 50 0.03 6.19 -0.07
CA GLU A 50 -0.92 5.40 0.71
C GLU A 50 -1.97 4.74 -0.20
N LEU A 51 -2.40 5.39 -1.29
CA LEU A 51 -3.27 4.76 -2.31
C LEU A 51 -2.57 3.61 -3.01
N GLN A 52 -1.32 3.79 -3.45
CA GLN A 52 -0.48 2.74 -4.03
C GLN A 52 -0.33 1.54 -3.08
N ALA A 53 -0.08 1.80 -1.79
CA ALA A 53 0.04 0.74 -0.78
C ALA A 53 -1.26 -0.08 -0.64
N ARG A 54 -2.41 0.59 -0.63
CA ARG A 54 -3.75 -0.03 -0.55
C ARG A 54 -4.13 -0.78 -1.84
N TRP A 55 -3.72 -0.24 -3.00
CA TRP A 55 -3.87 -0.88 -4.31
C TRP A 55 -3.04 -2.16 -4.41
N PHE A 56 -1.76 -2.10 -4.01
CA PHE A 56 -0.88 -3.27 -3.89
C PHE A 56 -1.43 -4.32 -2.93
N ALA A 57 -2.04 -3.90 -1.81
CA ALA A 57 -2.73 -4.79 -0.87
C ALA A 57 -4.08 -5.33 -1.41
N GLY A 58 -4.59 -4.79 -2.52
CA GLY A 58 -5.85 -5.18 -3.14
C GLY A 58 -7.11 -4.68 -2.43
N GLU A 59 -7.01 -3.67 -1.55
CA GLU A 59 -8.13 -3.18 -0.71
C GLU A 59 -9.35 -2.74 -1.53
N PHE A 60 -9.12 -2.20 -2.73
CA PHE A 60 -10.16 -1.66 -3.61
C PHE A 60 -10.86 -2.73 -4.48
N GLY A 61 -10.45 -4.00 -4.38
CA GLY A 61 -10.95 -5.07 -5.25
C GLY A 61 -10.36 -5.02 -6.67
N LYS A 62 -11.04 -5.64 -7.64
CA LYS A 62 -10.53 -5.86 -9.00
C LYS A 62 -11.47 -5.42 -10.13
N ASN A 63 -12.66 -4.94 -9.83
CA ASN A 63 -13.70 -4.66 -10.81
C ASN A 63 -14.17 -3.20 -10.63
N PHE A 64 -13.95 -2.38 -11.64
CA PHE A 64 -14.17 -0.94 -11.62
C PHE A 64 -15.00 -0.51 -12.85
N VAL A 65 -15.43 0.75 -12.86
CA VAL A 65 -16.08 1.40 -14.01
C VAL A 65 -15.27 2.65 -14.38
N SER A 66 -14.95 2.82 -15.66
CA SER A 66 -14.19 3.97 -16.15
C SER A 66 -15.01 5.26 -16.05
N ALA A 67 -14.34 6.43 -16.12
CA ALA A 67 -15.02 7.73 -16.23
C ALA A 67 -15.90 7.87 -17.50
N SER A 68 -15.74 6.97 -18.47
CA SER A 68 -16.57 6.86 -19.69
C SER A 68 -17.69 5.81 -19.58
N GLY A 69 -17.75 5.03 -18.50
CA GLY A 69 -18.75 3.98 -18.27
C GLY A 69 -18.33 2.54 -18.63
N ASP A 70 -17.09 2.33 -19.06
CA ASP A 70 -16.56 1.00 -19.41
C ASP A 70 -16.33 0.13 -18.18
N LYS A 71 -16.51 -1.18 -18.30
CA LYS A 71 -16.11 -2.13 -17.25
C LYS A 71 -14.61 -2.39 -17.31
N ILE A 72 -13.93 -2.27 -16.17
CA ILE A 72 -12.50 -2.48 -16.03
C ILE A 72 -12.26 -3.63 -15.06
N ASP A 73 -11.65 -4.72 -15.54
CA ASP A 73 -11.28 -5.88 -14.73
C ASP A 73 -9.75 -5.98 -14.60
N ILE A 74 -9.22 -5.87 -13.38
CA ILE A 74 -7.79 -6.04 -13.10
C ILE A 74 -7.45 -7.53 -13.04
N VAL A 75 -6.89 -8.05 -14.12
CA VAL A 75 -6.43 -9.45 -14.22
C VAL A 75 -5.16 -9.63 -13.38
N GLN A 76 -4.20 -8.70 -13.53
CA GLN A 76 -2.95 -8.63 -12.78
C GLN A 76 -2.67 -7.17 -12.40
N PHE A 77 -2.45 -6.89 -11.11
CA PHE A 77 -2.16 -5.54 -10.60
C PHE A 77 -0.80 -4.99 -11.05
N GLY A 78 0.11 -5.87 -11.50
CA GLY A 78 1.49 -5.53 -11.79
C GLY A 78 2.42 -5.67 -10.58
N THR A 79 3.67 -5.25 -10.76
CA THR A 79 4.70 -5.13 -9.72
C THR A 79 4.79 -3.67 -9.31
N TRP A 80 4.69 -3.38 -8.01
CA TRP A 80 4.81 -2.01 -7.50
C TRP A 80 6.22 -1.46 -7.76
N ASN A 81 6.32 -0.47 -8.64
CA ASN A 81 7.52 0.30 -8.88
C ASN A 81 7.80 1.21 -7.68
N ARG A 82 9.08 1.46 -7.40
CA ARG A 82 9.55 2.34 -6.31
C ARG A 82 10.62 3.33 -6.79
N GLU A 83 10.86 3.36 -8.09
CA GLU A 83 11.83 4.22 -8.78
C GLU A 83 11.07 5.20 -9.70
N ALA A 84 11.68 5.64 -10.81
CA ALA A 84 11.01 6.50 -11.79
C ALA A 84 10.16 5.68 -12.79
N GLY A 85 9.21 6.36 -13.45
CA GLY A 85 8.23 5.73 -14.34
C GLY A 85 6.91 5.41 -13.61
N PRO A 86 6.01 4.63 -14.24
CA PRO A 86 4.68 4.35 -13.68
C PRO A 86 4.72 3.58 -12.36
N ASP A 87 3.70 3.78 -11.54
CA ASP A 87 3.55 3.15 -10.22
C ASP A 87 3.52 1.61 -10.25
N PHE A 88 2.92 0.99 -11.26
CA PHE A 88 2.87 -0.47 -11.39
C PHE A 88 3.23 -0.93 -12.80
N CYS A 89 4.30 -1.70 -12.92
CA CYS A 89 4.74 -2.31 -14.19
C CYS A 89 4.18 -3.74 -14.36
N ASP A 90 4.17 -4.28 -15.58
CA ASP A 90 3.70 -5.64 -15.88
C ASP A 90 2.26 -5.95 -15.40
N ALA A 91 1.38 -4.96 -15.43
CA ALA A 91 -0.05 -5.15 -15.17
C ALA A 91 -0.76 -5.82 -16.36
N ALA A 92 -1.96 -6.33 -16.09
CA ALA A 92 -2.89 -6.79 -17.12
C ALA A 92 -4.32 -6.35 -16.77
N VAL A 93 -4.92 -5.53 -17.65
CA VAL A 93 -6.23 -4.90 -17.46
C VAL A 93 -7.13 -5.27 -18.62
N ARG A 94 -8.34 -5.76 -18.33
CA ARG A 94 -9.36 -6.11 -19.33
C ARG A 94 -10.42 -5.02 -19.35
N VAL A 95 -10.80 -4.57 -20.55
CA VAL A 95 -11.86 -3.59 -20.78
C VAL A 95 -13.07 -4.28 -21.41
N ASN A 96 -14.27 -4.04 -20.89
CA ASN A 96 -15.57 -4.50 -21.41
C ASN A 96 -15.65 -6.01 -21.73
N GLY A 97 -14.90 -6.86 -21.02
CA GLY A 97 -14.89 -8.31 -21.25
C GLY A 97 -13.95 -8.80 -22.35
N GLY A 98 -13.19 -7.92 -23.01
CA GLY A 98 -12.27 -8.27 -24.11
C GLY A 98 -10.98 -8.96 -23.68
N GLU A 99 -9.97 -8.96 -24.56
CA GLU A 99 -8.64 -9.46 -24.22
C GLU A 99 -7.91 -8.55 -23.21
N PRO A 100 -7.05 -9.08 -22.33
CA PRO A 100 -6.28 -8.26 -21.40
C PRO A 100 -5.23 -7.42 -22.13
N LEU A 101 -5.32 -6.09 -21.98
CA LEU A 101 -4.25 -5.17 -22.30
C LEU A 101 -3.12 -5.37 -21.27
N ARG A 102 -1.88 -5.48 -21.74
CA ARG A 102 -0.68 -5.53 -20.89
C ARG A 102 0.02 -4.18 -20.94
N GLY A 103 0.60 -3.77 -19.83
CA GLY A 103 1.27 -2.48 -19.71
C GLY A 103 1.41 -2.06 -18.24
N CYS A 104 1.38 -0.76 -17.99
CA CYS A 104 1.51 -0.18 -16.66
C CYS A 104 0.20 0.38 -16.10
N ILE A 105 0.17 0.64 -14.79
CA ILE A 105 -0.89 1.40 -14.10
C ILE A 105 -0.25 2.56 -13.36
N GLU A 106 -0.85 3.75 -13.47
CA GLU A 106 -0.50 4.96 -12.72
C GLU A 106 -1.59 5.31 -11.72
N ILE A 107 -1.24 5.79 -10.51
CA ILE A 107 -2.20 6.14 -9.45
C ILE A 107 -1.96 7.56 -8.93
N ASP A 108 -2.73 8.50 -9.46
CA ASP A 108 -2.69 9.91 -9.06
C ASP A 108 -3.76 10.24 -8.00
N LEU A 109 -3.62 11.40 -7.36
CA LEU A 109 -4.70 11.95 -6.53
C LEU A 109 -5.83 12.57 -7.37
N VAL A 110 -5.48 13.24 -8.46
CA VAL A 110 -6.41 14.01 -9.31
C VAL A 110 -6.13 13.74 -10.78
N ASP A 111 -7.17 13.51 -11.60
CA ASP A 111 -7.04 13.16 -13.03
C ASP A 111 -6.14 14.08 -13.88
N ARG A 112 -6.03 15.35 -13.51
CA ARG A 112 -5.22 16.37 -14.19
C ARG A 112 -3.72 16.25 -13.91
N ASN A 113 -3.30 15.54 -12.87
CA ASN A 113 -1.88 15.36 -12.58
C ASN A 113 -1.13 14.69 -13.74
N TRP A 114 -1.80 13.82 -14.51
CA TRP A 114 -1.32 13.26 -15.78
C TRP A 114 -0.72 14.31 -16.76
N ASP A 115 -1.37 15.47 -16.89
CA ASP A 115 -0.85 16.60 -17.68
C ASP A 115 0.29 17.33 -16.94
N LEU A 116 0.15 17.51 -15.62
CA LEU A 116 1.00 18.38 -14.80
C LEU A 116 2.38 17.77 -14.47
N HIS A 117 2.43 16.45 -14.29
CA HIS A 117 3.66 15.66 -14.15
C HIS A 117 4.33 15.37 -15.50
N GLY A 118 3.62 15.62 -16.61
CA GLY A 118 4.12 15.41 -17.97
C GLY A 118 4.10 13.96 -18.43
N HIS A 119 3.34 13.07 -17.79
CA HIS A 119 3.23 11.66 -18.16
C HIS A 119 2.81 11.50 -19.64
N ALA A 120 1.90 12.34 -20.12
CA ALA A 120 1.46 12.40 -21.52
C ALA A 120 2.56 12.66 -22.58
N ILE A 121 3.77 13.09 -22.19
CA ILE A 121 4.91 13.34 -23.09
C ILE A 121 6.20 12.62 -22.66
N ASN A 122 6.12 11.71 -21.69
CA ASN A 122 7.27 11.01 -21.13
C ASN A 122 7.25 9.53 -21.59
N PRO A 123 8.25 9.07 -22.38
CA PRO A 123 8.26 7.70 -22.91
C PRO A 123 8.19 6.57 -21.88
N ALA A 124 8.54 6.83 -20.62
CA ALA A 124 8.36 5.86 -19.54
C ALA A 124 6.88 5.49 -19.28
N PHE A 125 5.93 6.32 -19.72
CA PHE A 125 4.49 6.18 -19.47
C PHE A 125 3.70 5.76 -20.72
N GLU A 126 4.33 5.59 -21.89
CA GLU A 126 3.67 5.22 -23.16
C GLU A 126 2.89 3.90 -23.07
N GLU A 127 3.39 2.93 -22.29
CA GLU A 127 2.76 1.62 -22.06
C GLU A 127 1.70 1.64 -20.93
N THR A 128 1.25 2.80 -20.45
CA THR A 128 0.24 2.87 -19.37
C THR A 128 -1.15 2.52 -19.89
N VAL A 129 -1.69 1.38 -19.45
CA VAL A 129 -3.01 0.86 -19.89
C VAL A 129 -4.16 1.23 -18.96
N LEU A 130 -3.86 1.77 -17.77
CA LEU A 130 -4.86 2.32 -16.85
C LEU A 130 -4.25 3.46 -16.02
N HIS A 131 -4.95 4.58 -15.96
CA HIS A 131 -4.69 5.66 -15.01
C HIS A 131 -5.85 5.67 -13.99
N VAL A 132 -5.51 5.54 -12.71
CA VAL A 132 -6.44 5.56 -11.57
C VAL A 132 -6.27 6.89 -10.84
N PHE A 133 -7.38 7.53 -10.48
CA PHE A 133 -7.38 8.76 -9.68
C PHE A 133 -8.54 8.75 -8.69
N VAL A 134 -8.46 9.57 -7.63
CA VAL A 134 -9.53 9.71 -6.63
C VAL A 134 -10.51 10.80 -7.04
N ASP A 135 -10.01 12.02 -7.26
CA ASP A 135 -10.83 13.18 -7.59
C ASP A 135 -10.73 13.50 -9.09
N LYS A 136 -11.89 13.76 -9.72
CA LYS A 136 -11.93 14.31 -11.08
C LYS A 136 -11.84 15.84 -11.00
N SER A 137 -10.96 16.46 -11.78
CA SER A 137 -10.88 17.92 -11.85
C SER A 137 -12.06 18.56 -12.58
N ASP A 138 -12.47 19.75 -12.12
CA ASP A 138 -13.41 20.61 -12.81
C ASP A 138 -12.76 21.21 -14.07
N ARG A 139 -13.17 20.71 -15.24
CA ARG A 139 -12.79 21.16 -16.59
C ARG A 139 -14.01 21.13 -17.52
#